data_AF-A0A534BL01-F1
#
_entry.id   AF-A0A534BL01-F1
#
_cell.length_a   1.000
_cell.length_b   1.000
_cell.length_c   1.000
_cell.angle_alpha   90.00
_cell.angle_beta   90.00
_cell.angle_gamma   90.00
#
_symmetry.space_group_name_H-M   'P 1'
#
loop_
_entity.id
_entity.type
_entity.pdbx_description
1 polymer ?
#
loop_
_entity_poly.entity_id
_entity_poly.type
_entity_poly.pdbx_seq_one_letter_code
_entity_poly.pdbx_strand_id
1 'polypeptide(L)'
;MNDVTPAPALTQREVLLHALYEAAELEHNLMCTYLYAAASLRDGEREGLGVEEAATVRRWRQVLLGVAIEEMGHLAAVWNITSGLGGSPRFGRTNFPLDPGYLPASVVVKLAPFNADTLQHFVFLERPHGSTEPEGRGFAYERSYVRGGTSGARLTPMGVNYDTVGDFYAALGEGLRALVAHCGEANAFDGDRALQLSPEEVNLPGARHVVCLKTALAAFAAIVEQGEGAPRDSVGSHYQKFLGIRAELQALTERNPAFAPAFPAATNPVLRRP
;
A
#
# COMPACT_ATOMS: atom_id res chain seq x y z
N MET A 1 10.18 19.51 -10.96
CA MET A 1 10.18 19.93 -9.55
C MET A 1 8.75 20.28 -9.21
N ASN A 2 8.03 19.37 -8.56
CA ASN A 2 6.68 19.63 -8.10
C ASN A 2 6.81 20.32 -6.75
N ASP A 3 6.62 21.64 -6.72
CA ASP A 3 6.49 22.38 -5.47
C ASP A 3 5.28 21.83 -4.71
N VAL A 4 5.54 21.11 -3.63
CA VAL A 4 4.51 20.67 -2.69
C VAL A 4 4.11 21.89 -1.88
N THR A 5 3.00 22.53 -2.25
CA THR A 5 2.37 23.55 -1.43
C THR A 5 1.97 22.91 -0.09
N PRO A 6 2.32 23.50 1.07
CA PRO A 6 1.94 22.95 2.36
C PRO A 6 0.41 22.86 2.42
N ALA A 7 -0.09 21.66 2.70
CA ALA A 7 -1.52 21.45 2.88
C ALA A 7 -2.03 22.42 3.98
N PRO A 8 -3.20 23.07 3.81
CA PRO A 8 -3.82 23.79 4.90
C PRO A 8 -3.92 22.83 6.09
N ALA A 9 -3.52 23.33 7.27
CA ALA A 9 -3.27 22.51 8.44
C ALA A 9 -4.40 21.48 8.63
N LEU A 10 -4.04 20.19 8.66
CA LEU A 10 -4.95 19.07 8.94
C LEU A 10 -5.39 19.10 10.42
N THR A 11 -5.87 20.24 10.91
CA THR A 11 -6.29 20.47 12.29
C THR A 11 -7.72 20.01 12.54
N GLN A 12 -8.44 19.61 11.49
CA GLN A 12 -9.80 19.11 11.57
C GLN A 12 -9.79 17.58 11.55
N ARG A 13 -10.41 16.98 12.58
CA ARG A 13 -10.56 15.52 12.70
C ARG A 13 -11.15 14.90 11.42
N GLU A 14 -12.16 15.52 10.84
CA GLU A 14 -12.84 15.01 9.64
C GLU A 14 -11.90 14.86 8.44
N VAL A 15 -10.95 15.79 8.27
CA VAL A 15 -9.97 15.72 7.18
C VAL A 15 -8.98 14.58 7.40
N LEU A 16 -8.54 14.36 8.65
CA LEU A 16 -7.69 13.21 9.00
C LEU A 16 -8.43 11.88 8.83
N LEU A 17 -9.69 11.79 9.25
CA LEU A 17 -10.50 10.59 9.05
C LEU A 17 -10.70 10.27 7.57
N HIS A 18 -10.94 11.28 6.73
CA HIS A 18 -11.03 11.09 5.29
C HIS A 18 -9.73 10.54 4.70
N ALA A 19 -8.58 11.08 5.11
CA ALA A 19 -7.28 10.58 4.68
C ALA A 19 -7.00 9.15 5.21
N LEU A 20 -7.42 8.82 6.42
CA LEU A 20 -7.33 7.45 6.95
C LEU A 20 -8.23 6.46 6.20
N TYR A 21 -9.38 6.90 5.70
CA TYR A 21 -10.22 6.07 4.82
C TYR A 21 -9.54 5.81 3.48
N GLU A 22 -8.89 6.81 2.90
CA GLU A 22 -8.07 6.61 1.71
C GLU A 22 -6.91 5.64 1.99
N ALA A 23 -6.23 5.76 3.14
CA ALA A 23 -5.18 4.82 3.55
C ALA A 23 -5.72 3.39 3.68
N ALA A 24 -6.86 3.20 4.35
CA ALA A 24 -7.48 1.87 4.47
C ALA A 24 -7.85 1.27 3.11
N GLU A 25 -8.38 2.09 2.20
CA GLU A 25 -8.69 1.66 0.85
C GLU A 25 -7.41 1.35 0.05
N LEU A 26 -6.34 2.12 0.21
CA LEU A 26 -5.04 1.88 -0.42
C LEU A 26 -4.44 0.54 0.01
N GLU A 27 -4.28 0.27 1.31
CA GLU A 27 -3.67 -0.98 1.80
C GLU A 27 -4.47 -2.20 1.37
N HIS A 28 -5.81 -2.12 1.42
CA HIS A 28 -6.67 -3.20 0.96
C HIS A 28 -6.51 -3.43 -0.56
N ASN A 29 -6.43 -2.35 -1.34
CA ASN A 29 -6.20 -2.44 -2.78
C ASN A 29 -4.86 -3.09 -3.12
N LEU A 30 -3.77 -2.66 -2.49
CA LEU A 30 -2.42 -3.22 -2.69
C LEU A 30 -2.34 -4.69 -2.27
N MET A 31 -2.87 -5.04 -1.11
CA MET A 31 -3.03 -6.43 -0.67
C MET A 31 -3.66 -7.31 -1.77
N CYS A 32 -4.75 -6.83 -2.38
CA CYS A 32 -5.47 -7.60 -3.40
C CYS A 32 -4.66 -7.77 -4.69
N THR A 33 -3.86 -6.78 -5.11
CA THR A 33 -3.01 -6.92 -6.31
C THR A 33 -1.90 -7.94 -6.07
N TYR A 34 -1.29 -7.94 -4.87
CA TYR A 34 -0.27 -8.92 -4.47
C TYR A 34 -0.84 -10.33 -4.40
N LEU A 35 -2.03 -10.51 -3.81
CA LEU A 35 -2.72 -11.81 -3.77
C LEU A 35 -3.03 -12.34 -5.18
N TYR A 36 -3.47 -11.47 -6.10
CA TYR A 36 -3.78 -11.87 -7.46
C TYR A 36 -2.53 -12.30 -8.24
N ALA A 37 -1.45 -11.52 -8.15
CA ALA A 37 -0.17 -11.88 -8.75
C ALA A 37 0.36 -13.20 -8.16
N ALA A 38 0.32 -13.36 -6.84
CA ALA A 38 0.67 -14.63 -6.19
C ALA A 38 -0.16 -15.78 -6.75
N ALA A 39 -1.49 -15.68 -6.78
CA ALA A 39 -2.37 -16.74 -7.26
C ALA A 39 -2.13 -17.14 -8.73
N SER A 40 -1.55 -16.25 -9.54
CA SER A 40 -1.24 -16.52 -10.94
C SER A 40 0.06 -17.30 -11.19
N LEU A 41 0.99 -17.33 -10.22
CA LEU A 41 2.24 -18.08 -10.34
C LEU A 41 1.96 -19.58 -10.51
N ARG A 42 2.85 -20.32 -11.18
CA ARG A 42 2.81 -21.78 -11.31
C ARG A 42 3.25 -22.49 -10.03
N ASP A 43 2.78 -23.71 -9.79
CA ASP A 43 3.05 -24.56 -8.62
C ASP A 43 3.89 -25.80 -8.96
N GLY A 44 5.03 -25.57 -9.62
CA GLY A 44 6.13 -26.51 -9.71
C GLY A 44 6.23 -27.35 -10.99
N GLU A 45 6.87 -28.51 -10.89
CA GLU A 45 7.32 -29.29 -12.06
C GLU A 45 6.17 -29.82 -12.92
N ARG A 46 5.03 -30.17 -12.29
CA ARG A 46 3.83 -30.63 -13.00
C ARG A 46 3.27 -29.59 -13.97
N GLU A 47 3.65 -28.34 -13.78
CA GLU A 47 3.23 -27.21 -14.59
C GLU A 47 4.35 -26.72 -15.53
N GLY A 48 5.40 -27.54 -15.72
CA GLY A 48 6.44 -27.33 -16.74
C GLY A 48 7.64 -26.52 -16.27
N LEU A 49 7.81 -26.29 -14.97
CA LEU A 49 9.01 -25.66 -14.41
C LEU A 49 10.10 -26.70 -14.15
N GLY A 50 11.38 -26.34 -14.33
CA GLY A 50 12.50 -27.14 -13.83
C GLY A 50 12.55 -27.16 -12.29
N VAL A 51 13.29 -28.08 -11.69
CA VAL A 51 13.38 -28.24 -10.22
C VAL A 51 13.82 -26.95 -9.51
N GLU A 52 14.88 -26.28 -10.00
CA GLU A 52 15.37 -25.02 -9.43
C GLU A 52 14.37 -23.87 -9.60
N GLU A 53 13.75 -23.79 -10.79
CA GLU A 53 12.73 -22.79 -11.12
C GLU A 53 11.48 -22.97 -10.24
N ALA A 54 11.02 -24.21 -10.07
CA ALA A 54 9.90 -24.58 -9.22
C ALA A 54 10.13 -24.19 -7.76
N ALA A 55 11.32 -24.48 -7.22
CA ALA A 55 11.70 -24.09 -5.87
C ALA A 55 11.72 -22.56 -5.73
N THR A 56 12.18 -21.85 -6.75
CA THR A 56 12.30 -20.39 -6.77
C THR A 56 10.94 -19.70 -6.85
N VAL A 57 10.08 -20.11 -7.79
CA VAL A 57 8.71 -19.62 -7.91
C VAL A 57 7.90 -19.87 -6.64
N ARG A 58 8.11 -21.02 -5.98
CA ARG A 58 7.49 -21.32 -4.68
C ARG A 58 7.92 -20.31 -3.60
N ARG A 59 9.20 -19.92 -3.54
CA ARG A 59 9.67 -18.87 -2.63
C ARG A 59 9.05 -17.51 -2.95
N TRP A 60 9.01 -17.11 -4.22
CA TRP A 60 8.38 -15.85 -4.63
C TRP A 60 6.91 -15.78 -4.23
N ARG A 61 6.17 -16.88 -4.39
CA ARG A 61 4.79 -17.00 -3.90
C ARG A 61 4.70 -16.75 -2.40
N GLN A 62 5.57 -17.36 -1.60
CA GLN A 62 5.56 -17.14 -0.14
C GLN A 62 5.89 -15.68 0.21
N VAL A 63 6.80 -15.04 -0.52
CA VAL A 63 7.11 -13.61 -0.32
C VAL A 63 5.91 -12.74 -0.65
N LEU A 64 5.26 -12.93 -1.80
CA LEU A 64 4.07 -12.15 -2.20
C LEU A 64 2.90 -12.33 -1.22
N LEU A 65 2.67 -13.57 -0.75
CA LEU A 65 1.66 -13.85 0.27
C LEU A 65 2.02 -13.22 1.62
N GLY A 66 3.31 -13.24 1.99
CA GLY A 66 3.83 -12.58 3.19
C GLY A 66 3.58 -11.08 3.17
N VAL A 67 3.92 -10.41 2.05
CA VAL A 67 3.65 -8.98 1.85
C VAL A 67 2.14 -8.69 1.92
N ALA A 68 1.30 -9.51 1.28
CA ALA A 68 -0.15 -9.33 1.39
C ALA A 68 -0.67 -9.46 2.83
N ILE A 69 -0.06 -10.30 3.67
CA ILE A 69 -0.38 -10.41 5.10
C ILE A 69 0.12 -9.18 5.88
N GLU A 70 1.30 -8.66 5.53
CA GLU A 70 1.82 -7.40 6.08
C GLU A 70 0.85 -6.24 5.77
N GLU A 71 0.29 -6.17 4.55
CA GLU A 71 -0.76 -5.20 4.20
C GLU A 71 -2.07 -5.38 4.98
N MET A 72 -2.47 -6.61 5.33
CA MET A 72 -3.58 -6.85 6.27
C MET A 72 -3.28 -6.24 7.64
N GLY A 73 -2.01 -6.31 8.07
CA GLY A 73 -1.52 -5.67 9.28
C GLY A 73 -1.56 -4.15 9.19
N HIS A 74 -1.16 -3.57 8.06
CA HIS A 74 -1.25 -2.13 7.81
C HIS A 74 -2.70 -1.64 7.88
N LEU A 75 -3.62 -2.35 7.22
CA LEU A 75 -5.05 -2.07 7.28
C LEU A 75 -5.59 -2.11 8.72
N ALA A 76 -5.22 -3.13 9.51
CA ALA A 76 -5.61 -3.24 10.91
C ALA A 76 -5.06 -2.07 11.76
N ALA A 77 -3.82 -1.64 11.50
CA ALA A 77 -3.23 -0.47 12.16
C ALA A 77 -4.00 0.81 11.81
N VAL A 78 -4.32 1.04 10.53
CA VAL A 78 -5.12 2.19 10.08
C VAL A 78 -6.51 2.19 10.73
N TRP A 79 -7.14 1.02 10.88
CA TRP A 79 -8.40 0.90 11.62
C TRP A 79 -8.27 1.27 13.08
N ASN A 80 -7.23 0.80 13.77
CA ASN A 80 -7.01 1.16 15.17
C ASN A 80 -6.74 2.65 15.36
N ILE A 81 -6.00 3.29 14.45
CA ILE A 81 -5.81 4.75 14.45
C ILE A 81 -7.16 5.45 14.24
N THR A 82 -7.93 5.01 13.26
CA THR A 82 -9.26 5.56 12.95
C THR A 82 -10.20 5.47 14.15
N SER A 83 -10.33 4.29 14.75
CA SER A 83 -11.11 4.05 15.97
C SER A 83 -10.61 4.90 17.13
N GLY A 84 -9.28 5.01 17.31
CA GLY A 84 -8.66 5.84 18.36
C GLY A 84 -9.02 7.32 18.24
N LEU A 85 -9.20 7.81 17.01
CA LEU A 85 -9.68 9.17 16.73
C LEU A 85 -11.22 9.31 16.76
N GLY A 86 -11.94 8.31 17.29
CA GLY A 86 -13.41 8.32 17.35
C GLY A 86 -14.11 8.14 16.00
N GLY A 87 -13.36 7.76 14.95
CA GLY A 87 -13.91 7.40 13.65
C GLY A 87 -14.35 5.95 13.58
N SER A 88 -15.15 5.60 12.56
CA SER A 88 -15.50 4.21 12.27
C SER A 88 -14.53 3.63 11.24
N PRO A 89 -13.89 2.48 11.50
CA PRO A 89 -13.06 1.78 10.52
C PRO A 89 -13.75 1.61 9.17
N ARG A 90 -13.06 1.97 8.09
CA ARG A 90 -13.55 1.78 6.72
C ARG A 90 -13.15 0.39 6.22
N PHE A 91 -14.13 -0.51 6.09
CA PHE A 91 -13.97 -1.77 5.35
C PHE A 91 -14.78 -1.72 4.06
N GLY A 92 -14.07 -1.47 2.97
CA GLY A 92 -14.61 -1.36 1.63
C GLY A 92 -13.51 -0.82 0.71
N ARG A 93 -13.65 -1.02 -0.59
CA ARG A 93 -12.79 -0.44 -1.63
C ARG A 93 -13.56 -0.36 -2.94
N THR A 94 -13.14 0.52 -3.84
CA THR A 94 -13.62 0.54 -5.22
C THR A 94 -13.28 -0.79 -5.93
N ASN A 95 -14.09 -1.17 -6.92
CA ASN A 95 -13.80 -2.36 -7.71
C ASN A 95 -12.59 -2.12 -8.64
N PHE A 96 -11.93 -3.18 -9.09
CA PHE A 96 -10.80 -3.07 -10.01
C PHE A 96 -11.26 -3.01 -11.48
N PRO A 97 -10.55 -2.29 -12.36
CA PRO A 97 -9.49 -1.34 -12.05
C PRO A 97 -10.05 -0.08 -11.36
N LEU A 98 -9.21 0.61 -10.58
CA LEU A 98 -9.61 1.89 -9.98
C LEU A 98 -9.72 2.97 -11.05
N ASP A 99 -10.79 3.77 -10.98
CA ASP A 99 -10.96 4.91 -11.88
C ASP A 99 -9.94 6.03 -11.59
N PRO A 100 -9.45 6.75 -12.62
CA PRO A 100 -8.61 7.92 -12.43
C PRO A 100 -9.26 8.97 -11.53
N GLY A 101 -8.48 9.53 -10.61
CA GLY A 101 -8.88 10.57 -9.66
C GLY A 101 -9.12 10.07 -8.24
N TYR A 102 -9.34 8.77 -8.04
CA TYR A 102 -9.47 8.18 -6.70
C TYR A 102 -8.16 8.23 -5.91
N LEU A 103 -7.04 7.90 -6.56
CA LEU A 103 -5.68 7.97 -6.01
C LEU A 103 -4.83 8.94 -6.86
N PRO A 104 -3.60 9.32 -6.43
CA PRO A 104 -2.70 10.11 -7.26
C PRO A 104 -2.51 9.47 -8.63
N ALA A 105 -2.26 10.28 -9.66
CA ALA A 105 -2.16 9.78 -11.03
C ALA A 105 -1.13 8.67 -11.18
N SER A 106 -0.01 8.73 -10.45
CA SER A 106 1.04 7.72 -10.43
C SER A 106 0.64 6.37 -9.82
N VAL A 107 -0.44 6.31 -9.04
CA VAL A 107 -0.87 5.10 -8.34
C VAL A 107 -1.95 4.40 -9.15
N VAL A 108 -1.52 3.56 -10.09
CA VAL A 108 -2.43 2.74 -10.91
C VAL A 108 -2.73 1.44 -10.18
N VAL A 109 -4.00 1.16 -9.89
CA VAL A 109 -4.39 -0.07 -9.18
C VAL A 109 -5.32 -0.91 -10.04
N LYS A 110 -4.83 -2.10 -10.42
CA LYS A 110 -5.56 -3.09 -11.23
C LYS A 110 -5.08 -4.51 -10.93
N LEU A 111 -5.90 -5.50 -11.25
CA LEU A 111 -5.50 -6.91 -11.14
C LEU A 111 -4.71 -7.33 -12.39
N ALA A 112 -3.48 -7.79 -12.21
CA ALA A 112 -2.63 -8.30 -13.29
C ALA A 112 -1.84 -9.54 -12.82
N PRO A 113 -1.66 -10.56 -13.69
CA PRO A 113 -0.89 -11.73 -13.33
C PRO A 113 0.59 -11.37 -13.11
N PHE A 114 1.28 -12.21 -12.36
CA PHE A 114 2.72 -12.07 -12.15
C PHE A 114 3.47 -12.15 -13.48
N ASN A 115 4.22 -11.10 -13.76
CA ASN A 115 5.20 -11.00 -14.82
C ASN A 115 6.21 -9.90 -14.45
N ALA A 116 7.22 -9.68 -15.28
CA ALA A 116 8.25 -8.68 -15.02
C ALA A 116 7.67 -7.25 -14.86
N ASP A 117 6.65 -6.90 -15.65
CA ASP A 117 6.03 -5.56 -15.61
C ASP A 117 5.19 -5.34 -14.34
N THR A 118 4.43 -6.37 -13.91
CA THR A 118 3.64 -6.32 -12.67
C THR A 118 4.53 -6.28 -11.44
N LEU A 119 5.64 -7.04 -11.47
CA LEU A 119 6.64 -6.97 -10.41
C LEU A 119 7.33 -5.59 -10.38
N GLN A 120 7.67 -5.02 -11.54
CA GLN A 120 8.21 -3.66 -11.59
C GLN A 120 7.23 -2.64 -11.04
N HIS A 121 5.93 -2.82 -11.30
CA HIS A 121 4.90 -1.97 -10.73
C HIS A 121 4.83 -2.08 -9.20
N PHE A 122 4.98 -3.29 -8.63
CA PHE A 122 5.09 -3.45 -7.18
C PHE A 122 6.33 -2.75 -6.60
N VAL A 123 7.48 -2.85 -7.27
CA VAL A 123 8.70 -2.10 -6.90
C VAL A 123 8.44 -0.60 -6.95
N PHE A 124 7.72 -0.11 -7.96
CA PHE A 124 7.36 1.30 -8.09
C PHE A 124 6.48 1.74 -6.93
N LEU A 125 5.41 1.01 -6.61
CA LEU A 125 4.48 1.39 -5.54
C LEU A 125 5.14 1.47 -4.16
N GLU A 126 6.03 0.54 -3.84
CA GLU A 126 6.74 0.44 -2.55
C GLU A 126 8.03 1.27 -2.48
N ARG A 127 8.34 2.05 -3.52
CA ARG A 127 9.62 2.75 -3.60
C ARG A 127 9.74 3.80 -2.48
N PRO A 128 10.93 3.96 -1.88
CA PRO A 128 11.15 5.04 -0.93
C PRO A 128 11.09 6.41 -1.61
N HIS A 129 10.79 7.44 -0.83
CA HIS A 129 10.86 8.84 -1.27
C HIS A 129 12.18 9.14 -2.01
N GLY A 130 12.08 9.81 -3.16
CA GLY A 130 13.23 10.18 -3.99
C GLY A 130 13.78 9.05 -4.86
N SER A 131 13.20 7.84 -4.81
CA SER A 131 13.54 6.76 -5.73
C SER A 131 13.23 7.12 -7.19
N THR A 132 14.11 6.68 -8.09
CA THR A 132 13.96 6.85 -9.55
C THR A 132 13.51 5.57 -10.26
N GLU A 133 13.00 4.58 -9.51
CA GLU A 133 12.46 3.35 -10.09
C GLU A 133 11.37 3.68 -11.11
N PRO A 134 11.45 3.15 -12.35
CA PRO A 134 10.44 3.39 -13.35
C PRO A 134 9.19 2.55 -13.09
N GLU A 135 8.08 2.96 -13.68
CA GLU A 135 6.85 2.18 -13.69
C GLU A 135 6.95 0.99 -14.66
N GLY A 136 6.26 -0.12 -14.34
CA GLY A 136 6.14 -1.29 -15.19
C GLY A 136 5.33 -1.02 -16.46
N ARG A 137 5.62 -1.73 -17.57
CA ARG A 137 4.89 -1.49 -18.82
C ARG A 137 3.42 -1.85 -18.65
N GLY A 138 2.56 -0.98 -19.17
CA GLY A 138 1.10 -1.12 -19.04
C GLY A 138 0.54 -0.61 -17.70
N PHE A 139 1.37 -0.08 -16.79
CA PHE A 139 0.92 0.60 -15.56
C PHE A 139 1.13 2.11 -15.60
N ALA A 140 1.62 2.66 -16.71
CA ALA A 140 1.66 4.10 -16.91
C ALA A 140 0.24 4.70 -16.87
N TYR A 141 0.09 5.83 -16.20
CA TYR A 141 -1.19 6.50 -16.09
C TYR A 141 -1.61 7.15 -17.41
N GLU A 142 -2.88 6.99 -17.77
CA GLU A 142 -3.41 7.53 -19.03
C GLU A 142 -3.54 9.06 -19.01
N ARG A 143 -3.71 9.65 -17.82
CA ARG A 143 -3.94 11.08 -17.63
C ARG A 143 -3.14 11.60 -16.45
N SER A 144 -2.36 12.66 -16.70
CA SER A 144 -1.68 13.40 -15.63
C SER A 144 -2.69 14.35 -14.97
N TYR A 145 -2.87 14.23 -13.66
CA TYR A 145 -3.72 15.13 -12.87
C TYR A 145 -3.13 15.33 -11.47
N VAL A 146 -3.54 16.41 -10.80
CA VAL A 146 -3.15 16.73 -9.43
C VAL A 146 -4.40 16.80 -8.57
N ARG A 147 -4.45 16.01 -7.49
CA ARG A 147 -5.56 16.06 -6.53
C ARG A 147 -5.41 17.22 -5.55
N GLY A 148 -6.51 17.87 -5.21
CA GLY A 148 -6.53 18.97 -4.25
C GLY A 148 -5.99 20.30 -4.78
N GLY A 149 -6.01 20.50 -6.10
CA GLY A 149 -5.35 21.58 -6.85
C GLY A 149 -5.81 23.04 -6.63
N THR A 150 -6.34 23.40 -5.46
CA THR A 150 -6.53 24.80 -5.08
C THR A 150 -5.82 25.08 -3.77
N SER A 151 -4.96 26.10 -3.76
CA SER A 151 -4.25 26.64 -2.59
C SER A 151 -5.16 27.40 -1.61
N GLY A 152 -6.48 27.33 -1.82
CA GLY A 152 -7.48 27.95 -0.96
C GLY A 152 -7.87 27.09 0.24
N ALA A 153 -8.51 27.72 1.23
CA ALA A 153 -9.14 27.01 2.32
C ALA A 153 -10.22 26.05 1.78
N ARG A 154 -10.16 24.78 2.18
CA ARG A 154 -11.12 23.76 1.77
C ARG A 154 -12.25 23.68 2.79
N LEU A 155 -13.48 23.65 2.29
CA LEU A 155 -14.68 23.50 3.13
C LEU A 155 -15.01 22.04 3.43
N THR A 156 -14.55 21.10 2.59
CA THR A 156 -14.82 19.67 2.71
C THR A 156 -13.53 18.86 2.61
N PRO A 157 -13.41 17.73 3.32
CA PRO A 157 -12.31 16.77 3.12
C PRO A 157 -12.23 16.29 1.67
N MET A 158 -11.02 16.20 1.14
CA MET A 158 -10.74 15.70 -0.21
C MET A 158 -9.34 15.11 -0.28
N GLY A 159 -9.14 14.12 -1.15
CA GLY A 159 -7.83 13.57 -1.48
C GLY A 159 -6.82 14.65 -1.92
N VAL A 160 -5.58 14.50 -1.46
CA VAL A 160 -4.43 15.36 -1.79
C VAL A 160 -3.41 14.53 -2.55
N ASN A 161 -2.67 15.15 -3.47
CA ASN A 161 -1.62 14.45 -4.17
C ASN A 161 -0.43 14.13 -3.25
N TYR A 162 0.16 12.95 -3.43
CA TYR A 162 1.43 12.52 -2.83
C TYR A 162 2.24 11.77 -3.89
N ASP A 163 3.56 11.68 -3.69
CA ASP A 163 4.46 10.99 -4.63
C ASP A 163 4.62 9.50 -4.26
N THR A 164 4.89 9.22 -2.98
CA THR A 164 5.03 7.86 -2.42
C THR A 164 4.00 7.57 -1.32
N VAL A 165 3.82 6.30 -0.98
CA VAL A 165 2.95 5.88 0.13
C VAL A 165 3.52 6.40 1.47
N GLY A 166 4.84 6.43 1.59
CA GLY A 166 5.56 7.03 2.71
C GLY A 166 5.31 8.52 2.86
N ASP A 167 5.29 9.29 1.76
CA ASP A 167 4.92 10.71 1.79
C ASP A 167 3.48 10.91 2.31
N PHE A 168 2.57 10.01 1.92
CA PHE A 168 1.19 10.06 2.39
C PHE A 168 1.09 9.84 3.91
N TYR A 169 1.76 8.81 4.44
CA TYR A 169 1.81 8.56 5.88
C TYR A 169 2.57 9.62 6.66
N ALA A 170 3.62 10.22 6.08
CA ALA A 170 4.30 11.35 6.68
C ALA A 170 3.36 12.55 6.83
N ALA A 171 2.58 12.87 5.80
CA ALA A 171 1.57 13.93 5.85
C ALA A 171 0.46 13.65 6.87
N LEU A 172 -0.01 12.40 6.97
CA LEU A 172 -0.94 11.95 8.02
C LEU A 172 -0.35 12.17 9.42
N GLY A 173 0.93 11.83 9.62
CA GLY A 173 1.64 12.03 10.88
C GLY A 173 1.73 13.51 11.27
N GLU A 174 2.09 14.40 10.34
CA GLU A 174 2.11 15.85 10.58
C GLU A 174 0.71 16.39 10.89
N GLY A 175 -0.30 15.93 10.17
CA GLY A 175 -1.67 16.35 10.44
C GLY A 175 -2.16 15.92 11.81
N LEU A 176 -1.81 14.71 12.23
CA LEU A 176 -2.16 14.20 13.54
C LEU A 176 -1.47 14.97 14.68
N ARG A 177 -0.19 15.37 14.49
CA ARG A 177 0.51 16.28 15.41
C ARG A 177 -0.21 17.64 15.49
N ALA A 178 -0.63 18.18 14.35
CA ALA A 178 -1.35 19.45 14.30
C ALA A 178 -2.72 19.39 15.00
N LEU A 179 -3.49 18.31 14.82
CA LEU A 179 -4.75 18.07 15.55
C LEU A 179 -4.51 18.04 17.06
N VAL A 180 -3.54 17.25 17.52
CA VAL A 180 -3.20 17.14 18.95
C VAL A 180 -2.75 18.48 19.53
N ALA A 181 -1.95 19.26 18.80
CA ALA A 181 -1.57 20.60 19.23
C ALA A 181 -2.77 21.57 19.30
N HIS A 182 -3.77 21.37 18.44
CA HIS A 182 -4.95 22.23 18.37
C HIS A 182 -5.97 21.95 19.48
N CYS A 183 -6.33 20.67 19.70
CA CYS A 183 -7.40 20.30 20.64
C CYS A 183 -6.90 19.57 21.90
N GLY A 184 -5.63 19.19 21.98
CA GLY A 184 -5.07 18.38 23.08
C GLY A 184 -5.26 16.88 22.85
N GLU A 185 -4.34 16.06 23.36
CA GLU A 185 -4.28 14.62 23.07
C GLU A 185 -5.53 13.86 23.56
N ALA A 186 -6.04 14.20 24.75
CA ALA A 186 -7.23 13.57 25.29
C ALA A 186 -8.50 13.83 24.45
N ASN A 187 -8.56 15.00 23.79
CA ASN A 187 -9.65 15.29 22.87
C ASN A 187 -9.39 14.63 21.52
N ALA A 188 -8.14 14.63 21.01
CA ALA A 188 -7.81 13.99 19.75
C ALA A 188 -8.05 12.47 19.77
N PHE A 189 -7.74 11.79 20.87
CA PHE A 189 -7.90 10.34 21.04
C PHE A 189 -9.02 10.00 22.02
N ASP A 190 -10.25 10.40 21.66
CA ASP A 190 -11.48 10.23 22.44
C ASP A 190 -12.29 8.98 22.05
N GLY A 191 -11.77 8.15 21.14
CA GLY A 191 -12.43 6.94 20.67
C GLY A 191 -12.46 5.80 21.68
N ASP A 192 -13.45 4.91 21.53
CA ASP A 192 -13.61 3.73 22.39
C ASP A 192 -12.53 2.67 22.08
N ARG A 193 -11.75 2.30 23.09
CA ARG A 193 -10.69 1.31 22.99
C ARG A 193 -11.23 -0.10 22.72
N ALA A 194 -12.47 -0.38 23.12
CA ALA A 194 -13.11 -1.68 22.84
C ALA A 194 -13.43 -1.87 21.35
N LEU A 195 -13.29 -0.82 20.52
CA LEU A 195 -13.48 -0.86 19.07
C LEU A 195 -12.15 -0.98 18.30
N GLN A 196 -11.06 -1.31 18.99
CA GLN A 196 -9.75 -1.53 18.38
C GLN A 196 -9.42 -3.02 18.39
N LEU A 197 -8.70 -3.46 17.35
CA LEU A 197 -8.17 -4.80 17.25
C LEU A 197 -6.90 -4.94 18.09
N SER A 198 -6.73 -6.10 18.69
CA SER A 198 -5.58 -6.48 19.48
C SER A 198 -5.01 -7.83 19.03
N PRO A 199 -3.82 -8.22 19.53
CA PRO A 199 -3.27 -9.55 19.28
C PRO A 199 -4.12 -10.68 19.88
N GLU A 200 -5.08 -10.36 20.75
CA GLU A 200 -6.00 -11.33 21.35
C GLU A 200 -7.09 -11.77 20.36
N GLU A 201 -7.50 -10.89 19.44
CA GLU A 201 -8.44 -11.24 18.37
C GLU A 201 -7.74 -11.70 17.08
N VAL A 202 -6.62 -11.07 16.71
CA VAL A 202 -5.95 -11.32 15.43
C VAL A 202 -4.43 -11.22 15.54
N ASN A 203 -3.73 -12.26 15.09
CA ASN A 203 -2.26 -12.30 15.09
C ASN A 203 -1.68 -11.60 13.85
N LEU A 204 -1.85 -10.28 13.78
CA LEU A 204 -1.24 -9.40 12.79
C LEU A 204 -0.36 -8.36 13.50
N PRO A 205 0.88 -8.07 13.04
CA PRO A 205 1.78 -7.13 13.71
C PRO A 205 1.18 -5.74 13.98
N GLY A 206 0.32 -5.26 13.07
CA GLY A 206 -0.36 -3.96 13.14
C GLY A 206 -1.63 -3.93 13.99
N ALA A 207 -2.15 -5.08 14.45
CA ALA A 207 -3.31 -5.16 15.34
C ALA A 207 -2.92 -4.85 16.80
N ARG A 208 -2.49 -3.61 17.04
CA ARG A 208 -2.13 -3.11 18.38
C ARG A 208 -2.92 -1.86 18.68
N HIS A 209 -3.34 -1.71 19.93
CA HIS A 209 -4.09 -0.54 20.35
C HIS A 209 -3.32 0.77 20.14
N VAL A 210 -4.02 1.75 19.58
CA VAL A 210 -3.61 3.14 19.38
C VAL A 210 -4.40 4.02 20.34
N VAL A 211 -3.76 4.46 21.42
CA VAL A 211 -4.41 5.16 22.55
C VAL A 211 -3.94 6.60 22.72
N CYS A 212 -2.94 7.02 21.95
CA CYS A 212 -2.35 8.34 22.01
C CYS A 212 -1.54 8.65 20.73
N LEU A 213 -1.05 9.88 20.62
CA LEU A 213 -0.25 10.34 19.48
C LEU A 213 1.00 9.47 19.30
N LYS A 214 1.68 9.14 20.40
CA LYS A 214 2.87 8.30 20.36
C LYS A 214 2.60 6.94 19.71
N THR A 215 1.52 6.27 20.08
CA THR A 215 1.17 4.95 19.51
C THR A 215 0.71 5.05 18.06
N ALA A 216 0.02 6.13 17.67
CA ALA A 216 -0.39 6.34 16.29
C ALA A 216 0.80 6.59 15.37
N LEU A 217 1.74 7.45 15.79
CA LEU A 217 2.96 7.72 15.04
C LEU A 217 3.86 6.48 14.94
N ALA A 218 3.90 5.64 15.98
CA ALA A 218 4.60 4.36 15.92
C ALA A 218 3.97 3.39 14.92
N ALA A 219 2.63 3.35 14.84
CA ALA A 219 1.92 2.56 13.84
C ALA A 219 2.20 3.04 12.41
N PHE A 220 2.14 4.35 12.15
CA PHE A 220 2.54 4.90 10.84
C PHE A 220 4.00 4.59 10.48
N ALA A 221 4.92 4.76 11.43
CA ALA A 221 6.33 4.44 11.21
C ALA A 221 6.53 2.97 10.85
N ALA A 222 5.82 2.05 11.54
CA ALA A 222 5.90 0.63 11.25
C ALA A 222 5.35 0.26 9.86
N ILE A 223 4.30 0.94 9.38
CA ILE A 223 3.77 0.76 8.02
C ILE A 223 4.82 1.19 6.99
N VAL A 224 5.40 2.39 7.14
CA VAL A 224 6.40 2.92 6.22
C VAL A 224 7.69 2.09 6.23
N GLU A 225 8.13 1.62 7.40
CA GLU A 225 9.32 0.76 7.52
C GLU A 225 9.11 -0.60 6.85
N GLN A 226 7.93 -1.20 6.97
CA GLN A 226 7.59 -2.46 6.31
C GLN A 226 7.45 -2.31 4.79
N GLY A 227 6.81 -1.26 4.30
CA GLY A 227 6.69 -1.01 2.85
C GLY A 227 8.02 -0.62 2.20
N GLU A 228 8.51 0.58 2.52
CA GLU A 228 9.62 1.22 1.80
C GLU A 228 11.00 0.94 2.41
N GLY A 229 11.05 0.60 3.70
CA GLY A 229 12.32 0.41 4.42
C GLY A 229 13.03 1.71 4.83
N ALA A 230 12.35 2.86 4.79
CA ALA A 230 12.92 4.14 5.21
C ALA A 230 12.92 4.30 6.75
N PRO A 231 13.94 4.94 7.37
CA PRO A 231 15.11 5.61 6.77
C PRO A 231 16.40 4.77 6.76
N ARG A 232 16.33 3.45 6.94
CA ARG A 232 17.50 2.55 6.89
C ARG A 232 17.12 1.30 6.13
N ASP A 233 17.56 1.18 4.88
CA ASP A 233 17.39 0.04 3.96
C ASP A 233 17.11 -1.27 4.71
N SER A 234 15.84 -1.49 5.04
CA SER A 234 15.45 -2.63 5.84
C SER A 234 15.44 -3.81 4.89
N VAL A 235 16.36 -4.75 5.11
CA VAL A 235 16.49 -5.98 4.29
C VAL A 235 15.15 -6.74 4.21
N GLY A 236 14.21 -6.48 5.12
CA GLY A 236 12.88 -7.08 5.16
C GLY A 236 11.74 -6.25 4.56
N SER A 237 11.97 -5.07 3.98
CA SER A 237 10.87 -4.25 3.43
C SER A 237 10.24 -4.86 2.17
N HIS A 238 9.00 -4.47 1.85
CA HIS A 238 8.29 -4.90 0.64
C HIS A 238 9.10 -4.53 -0.60
N TYR A 239 9.61 -3.30 -0.64
CA TYR A 239 10.51 -2.83 -1.69
C TYR A 239 11.70 -3.77 -1.91
N GLN A 240 12.46 -4.08 -0.85
CA GLN A 240 13.65 -4.95 -0.96
C GLN A 240 13.27 -6.40 -1.32
N LYS A 241 12.16 -6.91 -0.80
CA LYS A 241 11.61 -8.22 -1.16
C LYS A 241 11.30 -8.29 -2.67
N PHE A 242 10.64 -7.28 -3.22
CA PHE A 242 10.32 -7.22 -4.65
C PHE A 242 11.56 -7.03 -5.53
N LEU A 243 12.54 -6.24 -5.09
CA LEU A 243 13.85 -6.16 -5.75
C LEU A 243 14.57 -7.51 -5.81
N GLY A 244 14.50 -8.28 -4.72
CA GLY A 244 15.05 -9.64 -4.66
C GLY A 244 14.40 -10.57 -5.69
N ILE A 245 13.06 -10.59 -5.74
CA ILE A 245 12.32 -11.36 -6.76
C ILE A 245 12.71 -10.89 -8.17
N ARG A 246 12.87 -9.58 -8.39
CA ARG A 246 13.21 -9.02 -9.71
C ARG A 246 14.57 -9.49 -10.19
N ALA A 247 15.57 -9.48 -9.31
CA ALA A 247 16.91 -9.98 -9.61
C ALA A 247 16.91 -11.48 -9.93
N GLU A 248 16.20 -12.30 -9.14
CA GLU A 248 16.10 -13.74 -9.40
C GLU A 248 15.35 -14.03 -10.72
N LEU A 249 14.30 -13.26 -11.02
CA LEU A 249 13.54 -13.37 -12.28
C LEU A 249 14.41 -13.06 -13.49
N GLN A 250 15.21 -11.99 -13.43
CA GLN A 250 16.16 -11.64 -14.49
C GLN A 250 17.17 -12.77 -14.72
N ALA A 251 17.81 -13.25 -13.66
CA ALA A 251 18.81 -14.31 -13.74
C ALA A 251 18.24 -15.63 -14.31
N LEU A 252 17.03 -16.02 -13.91
CA LEU A 252 16.38 -17.22 -14.46
C LEU A 252 15.99 -17.03 -15.93
N THR A 253 15.50 -15.86 -16.31
CA THR A 253 15.13 -15.56 -17.70
C THR A 253 16.35 -15.53 -18.63
N GLU A 254 17.49 -15.01 -18.15
CA GLU A 254 18.75 -15.05 -18.90
C GLU A 254 19.27 -16.47 -19.11
N ARG A 255 19.13 -17.34 -18.10
CA ARG A 255 19.51 -18.76 -18.19
C ARG A 255 18.55 -19.55 -19.07
N ASN A 256 17.26 -19.24 -19.01
CA ASN A 256 16.21 -19.94 -19.74
C ASN A 256 15.21 -18.91 -20.32
N PRO A 257 15.37 -18.50 -21.59
CA PRO A 257 14.45 -17.56 -22.24
C PRO A 257 13.01 -18.07 -22.38
N ALA A 258 12.78 -19.38 -22.23
CA ALA A 258 11.43 -19.99 -22.24
C ALA A 258 10.80 -20.07 -20.83
N PHE A 259 11.50 -19.60 -19.80
CA PHE A 259 11.00 -19.61 -18.42
C PHE A 259 9.73 -18.76 -18.30
N ALA A 260 8.66 -19.40 -17.83
CA ALA A 260 7.35 -18.78 -17.65
C ALA A 260 6.83 -19.06 -16.23
N PRO A 261 7.12 -18.19 -15.24
CA PRO A 261 6.81 -18.45 -13.83
C PRO A 261 5.32 -18.43 -13.49
N ALA A 262 4.48 -17.89 -14.38
CA ALA A 262 3.05 -17.70 -14.15
C ALA A 262 2.20 -18.30 -15.28
N PHE A 263 0.93 -18.55 -14.96
CA PHE A 263 -0.10 -18.82 -15.94
C PHE A 263 -0.47 -17.56 -16.72
N PRO A 264 -0.97 -17.69 -17.97
CA PRO A 264 -1.48 -16.56 -18.75
C PRO A 264 -2.87 -16.12 -18.24
N ALA A 265 -2.97 -15.75 -16.95
CA ALA A 265 -4.20 -15.29 -16.35
C ALA A 265 -4.58 -13.88 -16.85
N ALA A 266 -5.88 -13.57 -16.82
CA ALA A 266 -6.40 -12.31 -17.36
C ALA A 266 -5.94 -11.09 -16.54
N THR A 267 -5.91 -9.92 -17.17
CA THR A 267 -5.87 -8.63 -16.45
C THR A 267 -7.31 -8.17 -16.22
N ASN A 268 -7.62 -7.71 -15.01
CA ASN A 268 -8.97 -7.30 -14.57
C ASN A 268 -10.06 -8.32 -14.98
N PRO A 269 -9.97 -9.57 -14.49
CA PRO A 269 -10.92 -10.59 -14.89
C PRO A 269 -12.36 -10.20 -14.52
N VAL A 270 -13.28 -10.36 -15.47
CA VAL A 270 -14.71 -10.18 -15.28
C VAL A 270 -15.44 -11.50 -15.59
N LEU A 271 -16.48 -11.82 -14.81
CA LEU A 271 -17.25 -13.06 -14.98
C LEU A 271 -18.15 -13.05 -16.23
N ARG A 272 -18.41 -11.88 -16.81
CA ARG A 272 -19.25 -11.68 -17.99
C ARG A 272 -18.50 -10.81 -18.97
N ARG A 273 -18.73 -11.02 -20.27
CA ARG A 273 -18.21 -10.10 -21.28
C ARG A 273 -18.80 -8.70 -21.00
N PRO A 274 -17.95 -7.66 -20.94
CA PRO A 274 -18.41 -6.28 -20.75
C PRO A 274 -19.29 -5.82 -21.91
#